data_AF-A0A166V7R2-F1
#
_entry.id   AF-A0A166V7R2-F1
#
_cell.length_a   1.000
_cell.length_b   1.000
_cell.length_c   1.000
_cell.angle_alpha   90.00
_cell.angle_beta   90.00
_cell.angle_gamma   90.00
#
_symmetry.space_group_name_H-M   'P 1'
#
loop_
_entity.id
_entity.type
_entity.pdbx_description
1 polymer ?
#
loop_
_entity_poly.entity_id
_entity_poly.type
_entity_poly.pdbx_seq_one_letter_code
_entity_poly.pdbx_strand_id
1 'polypeptide(L)'
;MEDIAEKMAATTEDALTSDDAPPPSQQQRKGGHGRGESSSSSASHEKLSLHDKFVDKFLQKVIPIDGSAEEHNGAVPNPFERPNFNLTIMSNNFRRFNSRIGVVFRFQDKVEALLSWQTTSHTLSLLAVLTFVCLDPYLLAALPICVLVFGILVPGFVARHPAPPRGTLSSEQSIGYSPAGPPLAPAATPRPAKELSLDFVRNARDLQNQMGDFSNGYDKVVELLVPIANFSNEALSSTVFLFAFLGGIGMMLAARFLPWRLIFLFATWTPVVMCHPTVNKLLQEAGKKKKLAAPEQHGEEEGSAVAVAAAAAAAVGGGGGGVRVPPPESLLKQWLDDWIADDVILDSPPETREVEIFELQRQSAANGEWEPWVFSPNPYDPLSQARITGDRPKGTRFFEDVKPPGAWEWSEKKWNLDLWSREWVEERIITGVEVETEGERWVYDIWSDKEERTGVIDTPEPVKSKDLASRQTSWEEGEDGLGRRGEWRRRRWVRLVKRKAAVATPSSDSASR
;
A
#
# COMPACT_ATOMS: atom_id res chain seq x y z
N MET A 1 -5.31 42.10 18.72
CA MET A 1 -4.53 41.09 19.49
C MET A 1 -3.88 41.72 20.72
N GLU A 2 -3.48 43.00 20.69
CA GLU A 2 -2.90 43.66 21.87
C GLU A 2 -3.89 43.92 23.03
N ASP A 3 -5.15 44.29 22.77
CA ASP A 3 -6.21 44.52 23.80
C ASP A 3 -6.39 43.40 24.84
N ILE A 4 -5.99 42.16 24.52
CA ILE A 4 -6.14 41.00 25.40
C ILE A 4 -4.93 40.84 26.33
N ALA A 5 -3.75 41.34 25.93
CA ALA A 5 -2.54 41.29 26.75
C ALA A 5 -2.59 42.35 27.87
N GLU A 6 -2.97 43.58 27.53
CA GLU A 6 -3.08 44.69 28.49
C GLU A 6 -4.08 44.39 29.62
N LYS A 7 -5.18 43.70 29.28
CA LYS A 7 -6.24 43.32 30.23
C LYS A 7 -5.90 42.15 31.16
N MET A 8 -4.74 41.50 31.00
CA MET A 8 -4.22 40.50 31.95
C MET A 8 -3.08 41.02 32.85
N ALA A 9 -2.46 42.16 32.51
CA ALA A 9 -1.48 42.80 33.39
C ALA A 9 -2.15 43.49 34.60
N ALA A 10 -3.31 44.12 34.37
CA ALA A 10 -4.04 44.93 35.36
C ALA A 10 -4.81 44.12 36.43
N THR A 11 -4.33 42.93 36.84
CA THR A 11 -4.97 42.11 37.90
C THR A 11 -3.92 41.37 38.74
N THR A 12 -2.69 41.89 38.85
CA THR A 12 -1.60 41.25 39.63
C THR A 12 -0.88 42.21 40.59
N GLU A 13 -1.36 43.44 40.78
CA GLU A 13 -0.72 44.44 41.66
C GLU A 13 -1.49 44.74 42.97
N ASP A 14 -2.81 44.46 43.04
CA ASP A 14 -3.62 44.67 44.26
C ASP A 14 -3.50 43.51 45.28
N ALA A 15 -2.35 43.38 45.95
CA ALA A 15 -2.20 42.51 47.12
C ALA A 15 -1.03 42.81 48.10
N LEU A 16 -0.25 43.89 47.95
CA LEU A 16 0.98 44.10 48.74
C LEU A 16 1.28 45.56 49.16
N THR A 17 0.64 46.06 50.22
CA THR A 17 1.24 47.03 51.18
C THR A 17 0.45 47.14 52.49
N SER A 18 1.06 46.75 53.62
CA SER A 18 0.87 47.38 54.94
C SER A 18 1.94 46.84 55.91
N ASP A 19 2.91 47.65 56.28
CA ASP A 19 3.97 47.28 57.24
C ASP A 19 3.50 47.30 58.70
N ASP A 20 4.07 46.44 59.54
CA ASP A 20 4.67 46.85 60.83
C ASP A 20 5.51 45.72 61.47
N ALA A 21 6.45 46.06 62.36
CA ALA A 21 7.43 45.15 62.99
C ALA A 21 8.02 45.77 64.29
N PRO A 22 8.94 45.13 65.07
CA PRO A 22 9.32 43.72 65.27
C PRO A 22 9.24 43.35 66.80
N PRO A 23 10.22 42.70 67.48
CA PRO A 23 10.62 41.28 67.47
C PRO A 23 10.18 40.52 68.77
N PRO A 24 11.01 39.72 69.48
CA PRO A 24 11.05 38.25 69.34
C PRO A 24 10.75 37.43 70.62
N SER A 25 10.52 36.12 70.50
CA SER A 25 11.38 35.05 71.10
C SER A 25 10.70 33.67 71.38
N GLN A 26 11.52 32.61 71.25
CA GLN A 26 11.60 31.40 72.09
C GLN A 26 10.46 30.35 72.25
N GLN A 27 10.88 29.09 71.99
CA GLN A 27 10.68 27.86 72.79
C GLN A 27 9.52 26.84 72.55
N GLN A 28 9.97 25.60 72.30
CA GLN A 28 9.57 24.32 72.92
C GLN A 28 8.24 23.57 72.57
N ARG A 29 8.45 22.44 71.85
CA ARG A 29 8.15 21.03 72.24
C ARG A 29 6.71 20.52 72.43
N LYS A 30 6.53 19.29 71.90
CA LYS A 30 5.42 18.32 72.09
C LYS A 30 4.06 18.79 71.53
N GLY A 31 3.18 17.92 71.02
CA GLY A 31 3.26 16.47 70.84
C GLY A 31 2.10 15.74 71.51
N GLY A 32 1.15 15.23 70.73
CA GLY A 32 -0.01 14.47 71.20
C GLY A 32 -0.85 13.89 70.06
N HIS A 33 -1.44 12.70 70.28
CA HIS A 33 -2.54 12.19 69.44
C HIS A 33 -3.84 12.96 69.75
N GLY A 34 -4.75 13.08 68.77
CA GLY A 34 -6.01 13.79 68.94
C GLY A 34 -6.98 13.62 67.77
N ARG A 35 -7.50 12.40 67.59
CA ARG A 35 -8.51 12.03 66.58
C ARG A 35 -9.82 12.81 66.82
N GLY A 36 -10.35 13.49 65.79
CA GLY A 36 -11.64 14.18 65.83
C GLY A 36 -12.16 14.49 64.41
N GLU A 37 -13.47 14.37 64.19
CA GLU A 37 -14.09 14.41 62.87
C GLU A 37 -14.61 15.82 62.48
N SER A 38 -14.45 16.17 61.19
CA SER A 38 -15.55 16.69 60.33
C SER A 38 -15.00 17.15 58.96
N SER A 39 -15.11 16.30 57.94
CA SER A 39 -14.70 16.63 56.57
C SER A 39 -15.88 17.17 55.74
N SER A 40 -15.99 18.49 55.61
CA SER A 40 -17.00 19.14 54.77
C SER A 40 -16.44 20.36 54.00
N SER A 41 -16.07 20.17 52.73
CA SER A 41 -15.90 21.24 51.71
C SER A 41 -15.40 20.70 50.34
N SER A 42 -16.03 19.63 49.83
CA SER A 42 -15.73 19.08 48.49
C SER A 42 -16.25 19.99 47.37
N ALA A 43 -15.54 21.09 47.05
CA ALA A 43 -16.07 22.17 46.21
C ALA A 43 -15.07 22.81 45.21
N SER A 44 -14.12 22.05 44.66
CA SER A 44 -13.09 22.62 43.76
C SER A 44 -12.61 21.73 42.59
N HIS A 45 -13.09 20.48 42.45
CA HIS A 45 -12.50 19.51 41.51
C HIS A 45 -13.37 19.15 40.28
N GLU A 46 -14.56 19.74 40.15
CA GLU A 46 -15.57 19.25 39.19
C GLU A 46 -15.38 19.74 37.75
N LYS A 47 -14.84 20.95 37.55
CA LYS A 47 -14.75 21.61 36.23
C LYS A 47 -13.76 20.98 35.23
N LEU A 48 -12.89 20.06 35.67
CA LEU A 48 -12.02 19.29 34.76
C LEU A 48 -12.68 17.99 34.27
N SER A 49 -13.65 17.44 34.99
CA SER A 49 -14.19 16.09 34.70
C SER A 49 -15.10 16.02 33.47
N LEU A 50 -15.74 17.14 33.08
CA LEU A 50 -16.70 17.14 31.98
C LEU A 50 -16.02 16.98 30.60
N HIS A 51 -14.84 17.57 30.40
CA HIS A 51 -14.11 17.43 29.14
C HIS A 51 -13.62 15.99 28.94
N ASP A 52 -13.05 15.37 29.98
CA ASP A 52 -12.67 13.94 29.95
C ASP A 52 -13.88 13.05 29.62
N LYS A 53 -15.03 13.27 30.28
CA LYS A 53 -16.26 12.50 30.03
C LYS A 53 -16.82 12.68 28.61
N PHE A 54 -16.60 13.82 27.97
CA PHE A 54 -16.96 14.01 26.56
C PHE A 54 -15.99 13.32 25.62
N VAL A 55 -14.68 13.43 25.86
CA VAL A 55 -13.63 12.77 25.06
C VAL A 55 -13.77 11.24 25.13
N ASP A 56 -13.93 10.68 26.33
CA ASP A 56 -14.11 9.25 26.58
C ASP A 56 -15.36 8.69 25.89
N LYS A 57 -16.51 9.39 26.02
CA LYS A 57 -17.75 8.99 25.32
C LYS A 57 -17.72 9.18 23.81
N PHE A 58 -16.94 10.11 23.29
CA PHE A 58 -16.77 10.27 21.85
C PHE A 58 -15.95 9.10 21.28
N LEU A 59 -14.88 8.72 21.97
CA LEU A 59 -13.94 7.70 21.50
C LEU A 59 -14.43 6.27 21.72
N GLN A 60 -15.26 6.01 22.75
CA GLN A 60 -16.07 4.79 22.85
C GLN A 60 -17.05 4.60 21.68
N LYS A 61 -17.36 5.65 20.90
CA LYS A 61 -18.38 5.61 19.83
C LYS A 61 -17.80 5.69 18.42
N VAL A 62 -16.50 5.94 18.27
CA VAL A 62 -15.81 6.08 16.97
C VAL A 62 -14.99 4.84 16.61
N ILE A 63 -14.73 3.94 17.57
CA ILE A 63 -13.99 2.69 17.35
C ILE A 63 -14.93 1.51 17.68
N PRO A 64 -15.25 0.61 16.72
CA PRO A 64 -15.89 -0.66 17.03
C PRO A 64 -15.00 -1.50 17.96
N ILE A 65 -15.56 -2.03 19.05
CA ILE A 65 -14.83 -2.91 19.97
C ILE A 65 -14.87 -4.34 19.42
N ASP A 66 -14.31 -4.53 18.22
CA ASP A 66 -14.04 -5.84 17.64
C ASP A 66 -12.74 -6.37 18.23
N GLY A 67 -12.86 -6.85 19.46
CA GLY A 67 -11.78 -7.41 20.27
C GLY A 67 -12.40 -8.03 21.51
N SER A 68 -12.50 -9.36 21.52
CA SER A 68 -13.11 -10.11 22.61
C SER A 68 -12.50 -9.77 23.96
N ALA A 69 -13.35 -9.66 24.98
CA ALA A 69 -12.91 -9.66 26.36
C ALA A 69 -12.40 -11.07 26.70
N GLU A 70 -11.15 -11.37 26.34
CA GLU A 70 -10.52 -12.64 26.70
C GLU A 70 -10.43 -12.74 28.22
N GLU A 71 -11.03 -13.81 28.77
CA GLU A 71 -10.91 -14.13 30.18
C GLU A 71 -9.44 -14.39 30.50
N HIS A 72 -8.91 -13.69 31.50
CA HIS A 72 -7.49 -13.63 31.83
C HIS A 72 -7.00 -14.93 32.50
N ASN A 73 -6.98 -16.01 31.71
CA ASN A 73 -6.36 -17.28 32.05
C ASN A 73 -4.88 -17.05 32.38
N GLY A 74 -4.37 -17.79 33.38
CA GLY A 74 -3.05 -17.59 33.98
C GLY A 74 -1.85 -18.00 33.11
N ALA A 75 -1.90 -17.73 31.81
CA ALA A 75 -0.74 -17.80 30.92
C ALA A 75 0.29 -16.72 31.31
N VAL A 76 1.58 -16.99 31.01
CA VAL A 76 2.64 -16.00 31.24
C VAL A 76 2.41 -14.82 30.28
N PRO A 77 2.29 -13.56 30.77
CA PRO A 77 2.03 -12.41 29.91
C PRO A 77 3.08 -12.28 28.82
N ASN A 78 2.64 -12.27 27.56
CA ASN A 78 3.53 -12.21 26.41
C ASN A 78 4.19 -10.82 26.32
N PRO A 79 5.52 -10.66 26.43
CA PRO A 79 6.18 -9.35 26.43
C PRO A 79 6.03 -8.54 25.14
N PHE A 80 5.56 -9.16 24.06
CA PHE A 80 5.31 -8.54 22.76
C PHE A 80 3.85 -8.14 22.53
N GLU A 81 2.95 -8.57 23.41
CA GLU A 81 1.52 -8.23 23.35
C GLU A 81 1.33 -6.76 23.74
N ARG A 82 0.74 -5.99 22.83
CA ARG A 82 0.57 -4.54 23.00
C ARG A 82 -0.80 -4.25 23.61
N PRO A 83 -0.90 -3.40 24.65
CA PRO A 83 -2.18 -3.08 25.25
C PRO A 83 -3.09 -2.38 24.24
N ASN A 84 -4.38 -2.72 24.29
CA ASN A 84 -5.44 -2.09 23.49
C ASN A 84 -5.44 -0.56 23.67
N PHE A 85 -5.89 0.15 22.63
CA PHE A 85 -5.81 1.61 22.56
C PHE A 85 -6.47 2.28 23.77
N ASN A 86 -5.68 3.06 24.50
CA ASN A 86 -6.10 3.72 25.73
C ASN A 86 -5.51 5.14 25.80
N LEU A 87 -6.39 6.12 25.90
CA LEU A 87 -6.06 7.56 25.83
C LEU A 87 -5.20 8.02 27.02
N THR A 88 -5.45 7.47 28.21
CA THR A 88 -4.67 7.75 29.42
C THR A 88 -3.25 7.19 29.30
N ILE A 89 -3.10 6.01 28.70
CA ILE A 89 -1.79 5.43 28.37
C ILE A 89 -1.09 6.29 27.29
N MET A 90 -1.79 6.69 26.23
CA MET A 90 -1.26 7.57 25.18
C MET A 90 -0.78 8.90 25.73
N SER A 91 -1.57 9.57 26.57
CA SER A 91 -1.24 10.85 27.21
C SER A 91 -0.03 10.76 28.14
N ASN A 92 0.01 9.72 29.00
CA ASN A 92 1.14 9.45 29.88
C ASN A 92 2.43 9.15 29.09
N ASN A 93 2.32 8.34 28.02
CA ASN A 93 3.44 8.04 27.13
C ASN A 93 3.92 9.26 26.35
N PHE A 94 3.02 10.09 25.82
CA PHE A 94 3.36 11.37 25.17
C PHE A 94 4.11 12.29 26.13
N ARG A 95 3.64 12.46 27.37
CA ARG A 95 4.29 13.28 28.40
C ARG A 95 5.69 12.75 28.76
N ARG A 96 5.84 11.42 28.85
CA ARG A 96 7.13 10.73 29.08
C ARG A 96 8.09 10.83 27.88
N PHE A 97 7.57 10.84 26.66
CA PHE A 97 8.35 11.00 25.43
C PHE A 97 8.80 12.44 25.25
N ASN A 98 7.86 13.40 25.29
CA ASN A 98 8.11 14.82 25.10
C ASN A 98 9.07 15.43 26.15
N SER A 99 9.08 14.88 27.38
CA SER A 99 10.06 15.26 28.41
C SER A 99 11.47 14.71 28.18
N ARG A 100 11.69 13.77 27.25
CA ARG A 100 12.98 13.14 26.93
C ARG A 100 13.52 13.48 25.53
N ILE A 101 12.63 13.67 24.55
CA ILE A 101 12.96 13.77 23.12
C ILE A 101 13.87 14.96 22.77
N GLY A 102 13.87 16.05 23.56
CA GLY A 102 14.69 17.23 23.31
C GLY A 102 16.21 17.01 23.25
N VAL A 103 16.72 15.84 23.69
CA VAL A 103 18.12 15.45 23.44
C VAL A 103 18.35 15.09 21.96
N VAL A 104 17.36 14.46 21.31
CA VAL A 104 17.38 14.12 19.88
C VAL A 104 17.19 15.37 19.04
N PHE A 105 16.29 16.28 19.43
CA PHE A 105 16.14 17.57 18.72
C PHE A 105 17.43 18.39 18.79
N ARG A 106 18.08 18.51 19.96
CA ARG A 106 19.42 19.15 20.09
C ARG A 106 20.57 18.42 19.35
N PHE A 107 20.34 17.20 18.87
CA PHE A 107 21.25 16.52 17.95
C PHE A 107 20.89 16.84 16.50
N GLN A 108 19.62 16.80 16.14
CA GLN A 108 19.09 17.22 14.84
C GLN A 108 19.45 18.69 14.52
N ASP A 109 19.25 19.63 15.43
CA ASP A 109 19.65 21.04 15.31
C ASP A 109 21.12 21.18 14.90
N LYS A 110 22.00 20.32 15.45
CA LYS A 110 23.44 20.32 15.15
C LYS A 110 23.74 19.69 13.81
N VAL A 111 23.06 18.60 13.44
CA VAL A 111 23.19 17.99 12.11
C VAL A 111 22.70 18.96 11.04
N GLU A 112 21.59 19.64 11.26
CA GLU A 112 21.08 20.70 10.37
C GLU A 112 22.05 21.88 10.29
N ALA A 113 22.60 22.36 11.42
CA ALA A 113 23.60 23.44 11.43
C ALA A 113 24.92 23.09 10.71
N LEU A 114 25.28 21.81 10.68
CA LEU A 114 26.39 21.29 9.88
C LEU A 114 26.03 21.23 8.39
N LEU A 115 24.90 20.60 8.04
CA LEU A 115 24.46 20.46 6.64
C LEU A 115 24.13 21.79 5.97
N SER A 116 23.64 22.78 6.72
CA SER A 116 23.38 24.15 6.25
C SER A 116 24.61 25.09 6.32
N TRP A 117 25.80 24.56 6.64
CA TRP A 117 27.08 25.28 6.66
C TRP A 117 27.15 26.47 7.63
N GLN A 118 26.34 26.51 8.70
CA GLN A 118 26.37 27.61 9.69
C GLN A 118 27.76 27.82 10.31
N THR A 119 28.51 26.72 10.48
CA THR A 119 29.92 26.75 10.87
C THR A 119 30.75 25.98 9.85
N THR A 120 31.34 26.71 8.90
CA THR A 120 32.12 26.14 7.79
C THR A 120 33.29 25.28 8.28
N SER A 121 33.96 25.67 9.37
CA SER A 121 35.05 24.90 10.00
C SER A 121 34.62 23.51 10.49
N HIS A 122 33.45 23.41 11.13
CA HIS A 122 32.90 22.12 11.59
C HIS A 122 32.36 21.27 10.43
N THR A 123 31.83 21.92 9.40
CA THR A 123 31.32 21.25 8.19
C THR A 123 32.47 20.65 7.37
N LEU A 124 33.56 21.41 7.23
CA LEU A 124 34.80 20.95 6.56
C LEU A 124 35.54 19.88 7.37
N SER A 125 35.56 19.95 8.71
CA SER A 125 36.17 18.88 9.52
C SER A 125 35.36 17.58 9.47
N LEU A 126 34.02 17.66 9.44
CA LEU A 126 33.16 16.51 9.16
C LEU A 126 33.44 15.92 7.77
N LEU A 127 33.48 16.74 6.71
CA LEU A 127 33.80 16.29 5.36
C LEU A 127 35.20 15.69 5.25
N ALA A 128 36.19 16.21 5.98
CA ALA A 128 37.53 15.62 6.05
C ALA A 128 37.52 14.22 6.70
N VAL A 129 36.82 14.04 7.82
CA VAL A 129 36.67 12.72 8.48
C VAL A 129 35.93 11.73 7.56
N LEU A 130 34.83 12.16 6.93
CA LEU A 130 34.09 11.35 5.96
C LEU A 130 34.95 10.98 4.74
N THR A 131 35.84 11.87 4.31
CA THR A 131 36.81 11.60 3.23
C THR A 131 37.78 10.48 3.61
N PHE A 132 38.32 10.48 4.83
CA PHE A 132 39.15 9.38 5.31
C PHE A 132 38.38 8.05 5.37
N VAL A 133 37.13 8.05 5.84
CA VAL A 133 36.28 6.84 5.90
C VAL A 133 35.94 6.29 4.51
N CYS A 134 35.71 7.16 3.50
CA CYS A 134 35.45 6.73 2.12
C CYS A 134 36.72 6.22 1.41
N LEU A 135 37.88 6.81 1.72
CA LEU A 135 39.16 6.39 1.15
C LEU A 135 39.73 5.12 1.81
N ASP A 136 39.46 4.88 3.09
CA ASP A 136 39.80 3.63 3.77
C ASP A 136 38.60 3.07 4.57
N PRO A 137 37.83 2.13 3.97
CA PRO A 137 36.62 1.60 4.61
C PRO A 137 36.90 0.73 5.84
N TYR A 138 38.13 0.30 6.10
CA TYR A 138 38.46 -0.41 7.35
C TYR A 138 38.27 0.49 8.58
N LEU A 139 38.37 1.82 8.40
CA LEU A 139 38.11 2.81 9.45
C LEU A 139 36.66 2.76 9.98
N LEU A 140 35.70 2.26 9.19
CA LEU A 140 34.30 2.08 9.60
C LEU A 140 34.17 1.16 10.84
N ALA A 141 35.02 0.13 10.94
CA ALA A 141 35.03 -0.79 12.09
C ALA A 141 35.59 -0.14 13.37
N ALA A 142 36.49 0.85 13.24
CA ALA A 142 37.03 1.60 14.37
C ALA A 142 36.10 2.75 14.81
N LEU A 143 35.33 3.32 13.87
CA LEU A 143 34.39 4.43 14.07
C LEU A 143 33.51 4.32 15.34
N PRO A 144 32.80 3.20 15.63
CA PRO A 144 31.99 3.10 16.84
C PRO A 144 32.82 3.16 18.14
N ILE A 145 34.05 2.63 18.14
CA ILE A 145 34.98 2.71 19.28
C ILE A 145 35.47 4.16 19.43
N CYS A 146 35.80 4.84 18.33
CA CYS A 146 36.18 6.25 18.35
C CYS A 146 35.04 7.15 18.87
N VAL A 147 33.79 6.90 18.49
CA VAL A 147 32.61 7.64 19.01
C VAL A 147 32.38 7.35 20.48
N LEU A 148 32.52 6.09 20.92
CA LEU A 148 32.40 5.73 22.34
C LEU A 148 33.49 6.42 23.18
N VAL A 149 34.74 6.44 22.72
CA VAL A 149 35.85 7.09 23.44
C VAL A 149 35.75 8.61 23.38
N PHE A 150 35.80 9.22 22.19
CA PHE A 150 35.91 10.67 22.04
C PHE A 150 34.58 11.41 22.13
N GLY A 151 33.45 10.75 21.82
CA GLY A 151 32.12 11.35 21.86
C GLY A 151 31.36 11.15 23.18
N ILE A 152 31.64 10.05 23.91
CA ILE A 152 30.92 9.71 25.15
C ILE A 152 31.85 9.72 26.37
N LEU A 153 32.89 8.88 26.40
CA LEU A 153 33.72 8.70 27.59
C LEU A 153 34.59 9.93 27.90
N VAL A 154 35.27 10.52 26.93
CA VAL A 154 36.13 11.70 27.15
C VAL A 154 35.31 12.92 27.60
N PRO A 155 34.18 13.30 26.95
CA PRO A 155 33.33 14.39 27.44
C PRO A 155 32.73 14.09 28.82
N GLY A 156 32.30 12.84 29.08
CA GLY A 156 31.80 12.43 30.38
C GLY A 156 32.88 12.48 31.49
N PHE A 157 34.12 12.16 31.15
CA PHE A 157 35.27 12.27 32.05
C PHE A 157 35.61 13.74 32.36
N VAL A 158 35.71 14.59 31.33
CA VAL A 158 36.00 16.04 31.49
C VAL A 158 34.89 16.74 32.27
N ALA A 159 33.62 16.37 32.07
CA ALA A 159 32.50 16.89 32.86
C ALA A 159 32.55 16.47 34.34
N ARG A 160 33.22 15.35 34.67
CA ARG A 160 33.40 14.83 36.03
C ARG A 160 34.68 15.33 36.71
N HIS A 161 35.70 15.63 35.92
CA HIS A 161 37.02 16.12 36.34
C HIS A 161 37.40 17.40 35.55
N PRO A 162 36.66 18.51 35.72
CA PRO A 162 36.95 19.77 35.03
C PRO A 162 38.33 20.32 35.43
N ALA A 163 39.01 20.96 34.49
CA ALA A 163 40.27 21.64 34.78
C ALA A 163 40.06 22.80 35.77
N PRO A 164 41.04 23.10 36.66
CA PRO A 164 40.95 24.23 37.58
C PRO A 164 40.70 25.57 36.85
N PRO A 165 39.91 26.50 37.42
CA PRO A 165 39.73 27.82 36.85
C PRO A 165 41.07 28.54 36.64
N ARG A 166 41.26 29.18 35.49
CA ARG A 166 42.48 29.93 35.18
C ARG A 166 42.65 31.08 36.19
N GLY A 167 43.71 31.00 37.02
CA GLY A 167 44.15 32.10 37.88
C GLY A 167 44.00 31.89 39.40
N THR A 168 43.59 30.72 39.89
CA THR A 168 43.36 30.52 41.34
C THR A 168 44.58 30.07 42.16
N LEU A 169 45.65 29.54 41.54
CA LEU A 169 46.90 29.16 42.21
C LEU A 169 48.14 29.42 41.33
N SER A 170 49.31 29.36 41.98
CA SER A 170 50.62 29.81 41.48
C SER A 170 51.05 29.24 40.13
N SER A 171 51.79 30.04 39.37
CA SER A 171 52.20 29.80 37.97
C SER A 171 52.95 28.48 37.71
N GLU A 172 53.65 27.91 38.69
CA GLU A 172 54.36 26.63 38.50
C GLU A 172 53.42 25.41 38.39
N GLN A 173 52.20 25.46 38.93
CA GLN A 173 51.25 24.35 38.82
C GLN A 173 50.51 24.32 37.46
N SER A 174 50.79 25.28 36.57
CA SER A 174 50.13 25.42 35.26
C SER A 174 50.37 24.27 34.27
N ILE A 175 51.36 23.41 34.53
CA ILE A 175 51.79 22.32 33.64
C ILE A 175 51.03 21.00 33.93
N GLY A 176 50.47 20.83 35.13
CA GLY A 176 49.94 19.55 35.61
C GLY A 176 48.41 19.46 35.67
N TYR A 177 47.74 19.11 34.57
CA TYR A 177 46.40 18.51 34.67
C TYR A 177 46.55 17.10 35.25
N SER A 178 46.33 16.96 36.57
CA SER A 178 46.32 15.67 37.24
C SER A 178 44.89 15.13 37.33
N PRO A 179 44.51 14.10 36.55
CA PRO A 179 43.22 13.41 36.71
C PRO A 179 43.17 12.51 37.97
N ALA A 180 44.27 12.36 38.70
CA ALA A 180 44.36 11.50 39.88
C ALA A 180 43.74 12.17 41.12
N GLY A 181 42.44 11.99 41.31
CA GLY A 181 41.73 12.44 42.50
C GLY A 181 40.27 11.96 42.57
N PRO A 182 39.56 12.21 43.69
CA PRO A 182 38.13 11.97 43.80
C PRO A 182 37.33 12.71 42.71
N PRO A 183 36.15 12.21 42.31
CA PRO A 183 35.33 12.86 41.30
C PRO A 183 34.82 14.23 41.80
N LEU A 184 35.15 15.28 41.05
CA LEU A 184 34.89 16.68 41.43
C LEU A 184 33.43 17.11 41.20
N ALA A 185 32.74 16.46 40.25
CA ALA A 185 31.33 16.70 39.95
C ALA A 185 30.50 15.41 40.02
N PRO A 186 29.18 15.50 40.35
CA PRO A 186 28.26 14.37 40.27
C PRO A 186 28.11 13.89 38.82
N ALA A 187 27.75 12.62 38.62
CA ALA A 187 27.57 12.04 37.30
C ALA A 187 26.45 12.77 36.52
N ALA A 188 26.79 13.32 35.35
CA ALA A 188 25.87 14.09 34.53
C ALA A 188 24.85 13.19 33.82
N THR A 189 23.68 13.00 34.43
CA THR A 189 22.55 12.29 33.82
C THR A 189 21.68 13.25 33.00
N PRO A 190 21.18 12.83 31.81
CA PRO A 190 20.15 13.58 31.09
C PRO A 190 18.86 13.64 31.90
N ARG A 191 18.64 14.75 32.59
CA ARG A 191 17.40 14.98 33.36
C ARG A 191 16.25 15.26 32.39
N PRO A 192 15.08 14.59 32.54
CA PRO A 192 13.92 14.90 31.72
C PRO A 192 13.49 16.35 31.93
N ALA A 193 13.03 17.01 30.86
CA ALA A 193 12.48 18.35 30.93
C ALA A 193 11.26 18.34 31.88
N LYS A 194 11.19 19.33 32.78
CA LYS A 194 10.05 19.46 33.70
C LYS A 194 8.77 19.61 32.88
N GLU A 195 7.72 18.92 33.29
CA GLU A 195 6.38 19.09 32.71
C GLU A 195 5.98 20.57 32.79
N LEU A 196 5.38 21.11 31.72
CA LEU A 196 5.05 22.53 31.56
C LEU A 196 6.24 23.52 31.52
N SER A 197 7.50 23.05 31.44
CA SER A 197 8.63 23.96 31.19
C SER A 197 8.67 24.48 29.74
N LEU A 198 9.36 25.61 29.52
CA LEU A 198 9.58 26.16 28.17
C LEU A 198 10.23 25.14 27.22
N ASP A 199 11.17 24.32 27.70
CA ASP A 199 11.77 23.24 26.91
C ASP A 199 10.77 22.12 26.59
N PHE A 200 9.82 21.80 27.50
CA PHE A 200 8.73 20.86 27.20
C PHE A 200 7.76 21.42 26.14
N VAL A 201 7.47 22.72 26.16
CA VAL A 201 6.62 23.39 25.14
C VAL A 201 7.33 23.47 23.79
N ARG A 202 8.64 23.77 23.77
CA ARG A 202 9.47 23.71 22.55
C ARG A 202 9.45 22.32 21.93
N ASN A 203 9.81 21.29 22.70
CA ASN A 203 9.75 19.90 22.23
C ASN A 203 8.36 19.54 21.65
N ALA A 204 7.27 20.03 22.25
CA ALA A 204 5.91 19.73 21.76
C ALA A 204 5.63 20.37 20.39
N ARG A 205 6.06 21.62 20.16
CA ARG A 205 6.01 22.30 18.86
C ARG A 205 6.91 21.60 17.83
N ASP A 206 8.12 21.24 18.23
CA ASP A 206 9.12 20.65 17.33
C ASP A 206 8.67 19.25 16.87
N LEU A 207 8.01 18.50 17.77
CA LEU A 207 7.30 17.25 17.47
C LEU A 207 6.11 17.45 16.51
N GLN A 208 5.32 18.52 16.66
CA GLN A 208 4.22 18.84 15.74
C GLN A 208 4.74 19.09 14.32
N ASN A 209 5.83 19.85 14.17
CA ASN A 209 6.46 20.10 12.87
C ASN A 209 6.93 18.78 12.24
N GLN A 210 7.65 17.95 13.00
CA GLN A 210 8.15 16.65 12.51
C GLN A 210 7.06 15.68 12.10
N MET A 211 5.88 15.73 12.72
CA MET A 211 4.71 14.95 12.29
C MET A 211 4.24 15.37 10.89
N GLY A 212 4.25 16.67 10.59
CA GLY A 212 3.96 17.20 9.25
C GLY A 212 5.06 16.89 8.24
N ASP A 213 6.32 17.11 8.60
CA ASP A 213 7.48 16.84 7.73
C ASP A 213 7.60 15.35 7.37
N PHE A 214 7.28 14.44 8.31
CA PHE A 214 7.21 13.01 8.06
C PHE A 214 6.13 12.66 7.03
N SER A 215 4.90 13.14 7.20
CA SER A 215 3.81 12.89 6.24
C SER A 215 4.14 13.46 4.86
N ASN A 216 4.57 14.73 4.78
CA ASN A 216 4.99 15.38 3.54
C ASN A 216 6.15 14.64 2.84
N GLY A 217 7.03 13.98 3.60
CA GLY A 217 8.09 13.13 3.06
C GLY A 217 7.59 11.77 2.59
N TYR A 218 6.72 11.13 3.38
CA TYR A 218 6.07 9.85 3.05
C TYR A 218 5.24 9.96 1.76
N ASP A 219 4.39 11.00 1.65
CA ASP A 219 3.51 11.20 0.50
C ASP A 219 4.32 11.36 -0.80
N LYS A 220 5.46 12.06 -0.77
CA LYS A 220 6.38 12.20 -1.91
C LYS A 220 7.13 10.91 -2.25
N VAL A 221 7.45 10.08 -1.24
CA VAL A 221 8.05 8.76 -1.47
C VAL A 221 7.01 7.81 -2.07
N VAL A 222 5.75 7.91 -1.66
CA VAL A 222 4.60 7.21 -2.27
C VAL A 222 4.39 7.66 -3.71
N GLU A 223 4.29 8.97 -3.95
CA GLU A 223 4.14 9.59 -5.28
C GLU A 223 5.24 9.14 -6.26
N LEU A 224 6.50 9.05 -5.80
CA LEU A 224 7.64 8.69 -6.65
C LEU A 224 7.85 7.17 -6.81
N LEU A 225 7.51 6.34 -5.82
CA LEU A 225 7.78 4.89 -5.87
C LEU A 225 6.55 4.04 -6.23
N VAL A 226 5.34 4.40 -5.79
CA VAL A 226 4.14 3.56 -6.00
C VAL A 226 3.79 3.42 -7.49
N PRO A 227 3.80 4.45 -8.35
CA PRO A 227 3.53 4.27 -9.79
C PRO A 227 4.50 3.32 -10.49
N ILE A 228 5.74 3.21 -9.98
CA ILE A 228 6.80 2.35 -10.52
C ILE A 228 6.71 0.93 -9.94
N ALA A 229 6.41 0.78 -8.66
CA ALA A 229 6.49 -0.49 -7.92
C ALA A 229 5.15 -1.25 -7.79
N ASN A 230 4.01 -0.59 -7.99
CA ASN A 230 2.67 -1.17 -7.79
C ASN A 230 2.06 -1.78 -9.06
N PHE A 231 2.80 -1.82 -10.19
CA PHE A 231 2.34 -2.36 -11.48
C PHE A 231 1.05 -1.72 -12.02
N SER A 232 0.68 -0.52 -11.55
CA SER A 232 -0.50 0.23 -12.01
C SER A 232 -0.40 0.68 -13.46
N ASN A 233 0.81 0.83 -13.99
CA ASN A 233 1.11 0.70 -15.41
C ASN A 233 2.06 -0.49 -15.54
N GLU A 234 1.53 -1.67 -15.85
CA GLU A 234 2.28 -2.93 -15.85
C GLU A 234 3.42 -2.90 -16.88
N ALA A 235 3.25 -2.20 -18.00
CA ALA A 235 4.26 -2.08 -19.05
C ALA A 235 5.45 -1.19 -18.60
N LEU A 236 5.17 -0.05 -17.95
CA LEU A 236 6.20 0.80 -17.32
C LEU A 236 6.93 0.07 -16.19
N SER A 237 6.19 -0.56 -15.27
CA SER A 237 6.77 -1.28 -14.13
C SER A 237 7.62 -2.48 -14.56
N SER A 238 7.16 -3.25 -15.54
CA SER A 238 7.92 -4.38 -16.11
C SER A 238 9.17 -3.91 -16.85
N THR A 239 9.10 -2.77 -17.55
CA THR A 239 10.24 -2.14 -18.22
C THR A 239 11.30 -1.69 -17.23
N VAL A 240 10.90 -0.97 -16.16
CA VAL A 240 11.82 -0.55 -15.09
C VAL A 240 12.42 -1.77 -14.37
N PHE A 241 11.63 -2.83 -14.13
CA PHE A 241 12.12 -4.08 -13.57
C PHE A 241 13.18 -4.74 -14.47
N LEU A 242 12.92 -4.86 -15.78
CA LEU A 242 13.86 -5.46 -16.74
C LEU A 242 15.17 -4.66 -16.83
N PHE A 243 15.09 -3.33 -16.95
CA PHE A 243 16.28 -2.47 -16.94
C PHE A 243 17.03 -2.51 -15.60
N ALA A 244 16.34 -2.58 -14.46
CA ALA A 244 16.97 -2.74 -13.16
C ALA A 244 17.65 -4.10 -13.00
N PHE A 245 17.06 -5.18 -13.52
CA PHE A 245 17.62 -6.53 -13.46
C PHE A 245 18.86 -6.67 -14.35
N LEU A 246 18.78 -6.26 -15.62
CA LEU A 246 19.93 -6.24 -16.54
C LEU A 246 21.01 -5.26 -16.05
N GLY A 247 20.61 -4.10 -15.53
CA GLY A 247 21.51 -3.13 -14.90
C GLY A 247 22.22 -3.70 -13.68
N GLY A 248 21.54 -4.51 -12.86
CA GLY A 248 22.13 -5.24 -11.74
C GLY A 248 23.18 -6.25 -12.17
N ILE A 249 22.90 -7.04 -13.20
CA ILE A 249 23.88 -7.98 -13.79
C ILE A 249 25.09 -7.22 -14.36
N GLY A 250 24.84 -6.15 -15.13
CA GLY A 250 25.90 -5.29 -15.67
C GLY A 250 26.76 -4.64 -14.58
N MET A 251 26.14 -4.14 -13.51
CA MET A 251 26.82 -3.58 -12.33
C MET A 251 27.67 -4.63 -11.62
N MET A 252 27.16 -5.87 -11.46
CA MET A 252 27.89 -6.96 -10.81
C MET A 252 29.14 -7.38 -11.61
N LEU A 253 29.08 -7.35 -12.95
CA LEU A 253 30.24 -7.57 -13.82
C LEU A 253 31.21 -6.37 -13.81
N ALA A 254 30.68 -5.15 -13.86
CA ALA A 254 31.48 -3.91 -13.82
C ALA A 254 32.12 -3.63 -12.45
N ALA A 255 31.62 -4.24 -11.37
CA ALA A 255 31.97 -3.93 -9.99
C ALA A 255 33.48 -3.97 -9.69
N ARG A 256 34.28 -4.79 -10.40
CA ARG A 256 35.73 -4.84 -10.15
C ARG A 256 36.49 -3.63 -10.72
N PHE A 257 35.94 -2.97 -11.74
CA PHE A 257 36.52 -1.81 -12.43
C PHE A 257 36.11 -0.48 -11.80
N LEU A 258 34.97 -0.43 -11.11
CA LEU A 258 34.46 0.78 -10.48
C LEU A 258 35.29 1.19 -9.25
N PRO A 259 35.76 2.45 -9.15
CA PRO A 259 36.54 2.93 -8.02
C PRO A 259 35.63 3.29 -6.84
N TRP A 260 35.04 2.29 -6.19
CA TRP A 260 34.04 2.44 -5.10
C TRP A 260 34.40 3.48 -4.04
N ARG A 261 35.68 3.57 -3.63
CA ARG A 261 36.19 4.59 -2.69
C ARG A 261 35.88 6.02 -3.14
N LEU A 262 36.05 6.31 -4.44
CA LEU A 262 35.73 7.61 -5.02
C LEU A 262 34.22 7.80 -5.24
N ILE A 263 33.50 6.72 -5.60
CA ILE A 263 32.04 6.76 -5.77
C ILE A 263 31.37 7.12 -4.44
N PHE A 264 31.73 6.45 -3.34
CA PHE A 264 31.22 6.78 -2.00
C PHE A 264 31.68 8.16 -1.52
N LEU A 265 32.90 8.59 -1.86
CA LEU A 265 33.36 9.96 -1.58
C LEU A 265 32.45 11.01 -2.25
N PHE A 266 32.23 10.92 -3.57
CA PHE A 266 31.36 11.85 -4.28
C PHE A 266 29.89 11.74 -3.84
N ALA A 267 29.37 10.54 -3.58
CA ALA A 267 28.02 10.34 -3.06
C ALA A 267 27.82 10.96 -1.66
N THR A 268 28.87 11.00 -0.84
CA THR A 268 28.84 11.64 0.49
C THR A 268 29.02 13.16 0.41
N TRP A 269 29.88 13.66 -0.49
CA TRP A 269 30.12 15.09 -0.65
C TRP A 269 28.97 15.82 -1.36
N THR A 270 28.38 15.25 -2.41
CA THR A 270 27.42 15.94 -3.27
C THR A 270 26.20 16.49 -2.51
N PRO A 271 25.50 15.74 -1.63
CA PRO A 271 24.38 16.27 -0.86
C PRO A 271 24.79 17.43 0.07
N VAL A 272 25.93 17.31 0.75
CA VAL A 272 26.43 18.34 1.67
C VAL A 272 26.79 19.62 0.90
N VAL A 273 27.41 19.49 -0.27
CA VAL A 273 27.73 20.63 -1.15
C VAL A 273 26.48 21.25 -1.77
N MET A 274 25.46 20.47 -2.13
CA MET A 274 24.16 21.00 -2.58
C MET A 274 23.47 21.86 -1.53
N CYS A 275 23.56 21.49 -0.25
CA CYS A 275 23.04 22.29 0.87
C CYS A 275 23.79 23.61 1.12
N HIS A 276 24.94 23.85 0.48
CA HIS A 276 25.73 25.08 0.68
C HIS A 276 24.95 26.34 0.24
N PRO A 277 24.87 27.40 1.06
CA PRO A 277 24.02 28.56 0.78
C PRO A 277 24.33 29.29 -0.53
N THR A 278 25.59 29.30 -0.99
CA THR A 278 25.93 29.89 -2.31
C THR A 278 25.47 29.01 -3.48
N VAL A 279 25.47 27.68 -3.31
CA VAL A 279 24.96 26.75 -4.33
C VAL A 279 23.44 26.86 -4.42
N ASN A 280 22.74 26.91 -3.29
CA ASN A 280 21.30 27.16 -3.24
C ASN A 280 20.90 28.51 -3.86
N LYS A 281 21.67 29.59 -3.63
CA LYS A 281 21.46 30.89 -4.31
C LYS A 281 21.66 30.77 -5.82
N LEU A 282 22.75 30.17 -6.27
CA LEU A 282 23.04 29.97 -7.70
C LEU A 282 21.95 29.13 -8.39
N LEU A 283 21.47 28.08 -7.72
CA LEU A 283 20.41 27.20 -8.22
C LEU A 283 19.05 27.92 -8.29
N GLN A 284 18.71 28.75 -7.29
CA GLN A 284 17.52 29.60 -7.33
C GLN A 284 17.60 30.67 -8.42
N GLU A 285 18.78 31.27 -8.65
CA GLU A 285 19.00 32.19 -9.76
C GLU A 285 18.91 31.50 -11.13
N ALA A 286 19.49 30.31 -11.27
CA ALA A 286 19.40 29.51 -12.49
C ALA A 286 17.96 29.07 -12.75
N GLY A 287 17.22 28.66 -11.71
CA GLY A 287 15.79 28.33 -11.78
C GLY A 287 14.93 29.53 -12.17
N LYS A 288 15.19 30.72 -11.60
CA LYS A 288 14.54 31.98 -12.02
C LYS A 288 14.87 32.36 -13.45
N LYS A 289 16.14 32.23 -13.88
CA LYS A 289 16.56 32.45 -15.27
C LYS A 289 15.90 31.45 -16.23
N LYS A 290 15.72 30.18 -15.82
CA LYS A 290 15.00 29.15 -16.61
C LYS A 290 13.49 29.45 -16.69
N LYS A 291 12.82 29.81 -15.60
CA LYS A 291 11.41 30.23 -15.60
C LYS A 291 11.17 31.58 -16.32
N LEU A 292 12.19 32.43 -16.48
CA LEU A 292 12.12 33.68 -17.27
C LEU A 292 12.45 33.48 -18.76
N ALA A 293 13.25 32.45 -19.11
CA ALA A 293 13.62 32.12 -20.48
C ALA A 293 12.66 31.12 -21.15
N ALA A 294 11.88 30.37 -20.36
CA ALA A 294 10.74 29.60 -20.86
C ALA A 294 9.53 30.54 -21.01
N PRO A 295 8.95 30.71 -22.22
CA PRO A 295 7.67 31.40 -22.36
C PRO A 295 6.57 30.58 -21.68
N GLU A 296 5.61 31.26 -21.04
CA GLU A 296 4.53 30.61 -20.30
C GLU A 296 3.68 29.71 -21.21
N GLN A 297 3.80 28.40 -20.99
CA GLN A 297 2.82 27.41 -21.42
C GLN A 297 2.46 26.59 -20.18
N HIS A 298 1.19 26.60 -19.80
CA HIS A 298 0.68 25.76 -18.72
C HIS A 298 0.85 24.28 -19.09
N GLY A 299 1.53 23.52 -18.23
CA GLY A 299 1.79 22.08 -18.36
C GLY A 299 2.53 21.59 -17.12
N GLU A 300 2.11 20.45 -16.57
CA GLU A 300 2.38 20.00 -15.19
C GLU A 300 3.86 19.98 -14.71
N GLU A 301 4.07 20.21 -13.40
CA GLU A 301 5.40 20.10 -12.77
C GLU A 301 5.70 18.63 -12.36
N GLU A 302 6.66 17.99 -13.05
CA GLU A 302 7.24 16.70 -12.63
C GLU A 302 8.75 16.79 -12.31
N GLY A 303 9.21 15.97 -11.36
CA GLY A 303 10.48 15.23 -11.50
C GLY A 303 11.82 15.98 -11.37
N SER A 304 11.86 17.19 -10.80
CA SER A 304 13.09 18.01 -10.68
C SER A 304 14.12 17.48 -9.65
N ALA A 305 14.71 16.30 -9.90
CA ALA A 305 15.84 15.74 -9.14
C ALA A 305 16.98 15.21 -10.02
N VAL A 306 16.68 14.52 -11.14
CA VAL A 306 17.69 13.79 -11.94
C VAL A 306 18.49 14.72 -12.88
N ALA A 307 17.88 15.80 -13.37
CA ALA A 307 18.44 16.70 -14.39
C ALA A 307 19.78 17.37 -14.00
N VAL A 308 20.11 17.47 -12.72
CA VAL A 308 21.34 18.13 -12.24
C VAL A 308 22.60 17.36 -12.66
N ALA A 309 22.53 16.03 -12.80
CA ALA A 309 23.66 15.22 -13.28
C ALA A 309 23.89 15.39 -14.79
N ALA A 310 22.80 15.45 -15.58
CA ALA A 310 22.88 15.62 -17.04
C ALA A 310 23.43 17.00 -17.45
N ALA A 311 23.10 18.05 -16.69
CA ALA A 311 23.53 19.42 -16.97
C ALA A 311 25.06 19.60 -17.01
N ALA A 312 25.82 18.76 -16.28
CA ALA A 312 27.28 18.82 -16.28
C ALA A 312 27.92 18.37 -17.60
N ALA A 313 27.26 17.51 -18.37
CA ALA A 313 27.76 17.01 -19.66
C ALA A 313 27.53 18.00 -20.82
N ALA A 314 26.50 18.84 -20.73
CA ALA A 314 26.08 19.76 -21.81
C ALA A 314 26.97 21.00 -21.97
N ALA A 315 27.97 21.21 -21.11
CA ALA A 315 28.79 22.43 -21.07
C ALA A 315 29.89 22.51 -22.16
N VAL A 316 30.01 21.52 -23.05
CA VAL A 316 31.04 21.45 -24.10
C VAL A 316 30.38 21.34 -25.48
N GLY A 317 29.96 22.48 -26.04
CA GLY A 317 29.26 22.52 -27.33
C GLY A 317 28.76 23.90 -27.76
N GLY A 318 29.68 24.85 -27.97
CA GLY A 318 29.33 26.18 -28.49
C GLY A 318 29.30 26.23 -30.02
N GLY A 319 28.14 26.57 -30.61
CA GLY A 319 27.99 26.78 -32.06
C GLY A 319 26.54 27.03 -32.46
N GLY A 320 26.23 28.22 -32.98
CA GLY A 320 24.85 28.64 -33.25
C GLY A 320 24.21 28.02 -34.50
N GLY A 321 22.90 27.76 -34.43
CA GLY A 321 22.07 27.31 -35.55
C GLY A 321 20.62 27.17 -35.11
N GLY A 322 19.70 27.87 -35.79
CA GLY A 322 18.30 27.98 -35.36
C GLY A 322 17.43 26.77 -35.68
N VAL A 323 17.60 25.66 -34.94
CA VAL A 323 16.61 24.57 -34.88
C VAL A 323 16.20 24.39 -33.41
N ARG A 324 14.90 24.46 -33.11
CA ARG A 324 14.38 24.20 -31.75
C ARG A 324 14.34 22.69 -31.50
N VAL A 325 15.51 22.08 -31.37
CA VAL A 325 15.65 20.69 -30.91
C VAL A 325 15.00 20.60 -29.53
N PRO A 326 14.02 19.70 -29.31
CA PRO A 326 13.44 19.52 -27.99
C PRO A 326 14.50 18.99 -27.02
N PRO A 327 14.38 19.23 -25.70
CA PRO A 327 15.40 18.81 -24.74
C PRO A 327 15.62 17.29 -24.82
N PRO A 328 16.86 16.78 -24.65
CA PRO A 328 17.16 15.37 -24.84
C PRO A 328 16.34 14.46 -23.90
N GLU A 329 15.94 14.98 -22.73
CA GLU A 329 15.03 14.34 -21.78
C GLU A 329 13.68 13.97 -22.40
N SER A 330 13.09 14.81 -23.26
CA SER A 330 11.78 14.52 -23.87
C SER A 330 11.87 13.54 -25.04
N LEU A 331 12.99 13.55 -25.78
CA LEU A 331 13.24 12.54 -26.83
C LEU A 331 13.48 11.15 -26.23
N LEU A 332 14.15 11.08 -25.08
CA LEU A 332 14.34 9.83 -24.34
C LEU A 332 13.03 9.33 -23.71
N LYS A 333 12.17 10.21 -23.17
CA LYS A 333 10.81 9.83 -22.74
C LYS A 333 10.02 9.26 -23.93
N GLN A 334 9.90 10.01 -25.03
CA GLN A 334 9.16 9.58 -26.23
C GLN A 334 9.64 8.22 -26.76
N TRP A 335 10.95 8.03 -26.93
CA TRP A 335 11.49 6.74 -27.38
C TRP A 335 11.19 5.59 -26.40
N LEU A 336 11.21 5.85 -25.09
CA LEU A 336 10.86 4.86 -24.07
C LEU A 336 9.37 4.53 -24.14
N ASP A 337 8.51 5.54 -24.24
CA ASP A 337 7.05 5.38 -24.31
C ASP A 337 6.63 4.62 -25.59
N ASP A 338 7.23 4.94 -26.74
CA ASP A 338 7.07 4.22 -28.01
C ASP A 338 7.51 2.75 -27.88
N TRP A 339 8.70 2.49 -27.30
CA TRP A 339 9.21 1.12 -27.10
C TRP A 339 8.38 0.29 -26.12
N ILE A 340 7.88 0.92 -25.04
CA ILE A 340 6.96 0.31 -24.08
C ILE A 340 5.66 -0.12 -24.77
N ALA A 341 5.14 0.70 -25.69
CA ALA A 341 3.92 0.40 -26.44
C ALA A 341 4.08 -0.71 -27.48
N ASP A 342 5.23 -0.78 -28.16
CA ASP A 342 5.50 -1.78 -29.21
C ASP A 342 5.93 -3.16 -28.67
N ASP A 343 6.78 -3.22 -27.64
CA ASP A 343 7.41 -4.48 -27.20
C ASP A 343 6.65 -5.19 -26.04
N VAL A 344 5.92 -4.44 -25.20
CA VAL A 344 5.28 -4.97 -23.97
C VAL A 344 3.80 -5.28 -24.17
N ILE A 345 3.50 -6.21 -25.09
CA ILE A 345 2.14 -6.64 -25.42
C ILE A 345 1.55 -7.52 -24.30
N LEU A 346 0.95 -6.88 -23.30
CA LEU A 346 0.25 -7.49 -22.17
C LEU A 346 -1.26 -7.66 -22.46
N ASP A 347 -1.60 -8.29 -23.58
CA ASP A 347 -2.97 -8.70 -23.87
C ASP A 347 -3.40 -9.78 -22.85
N SER A 348 -4.37 -9.45 -22.00
CA SER A 348 -5.03 -10.44 -21.14
C SER A 348 -5.57 -11.59 -22.01
N PRO A 349 -5.36 -12.88 -21.65
CA PRO A 349 -5.72 -14.00 -22.51
C PRO A 349 -7.21 -13.93 -22.89
N PRO A 350 -7.54 -13.95 -24.21
CA PRO A 350 -8.88 -13.61 -24.67
C PRO A 350 -9.89 -14.60 -24.13
N GLU A 351 -10.93 -14.07 -23.46
CA GLU A 351 -11.95 -14.85 -22.75
C GLU A 351 -12.45 -16.04 -23.60
N THR A 352 -12.21 -17.26 -23.14
CA THR A 352 -12.66 -18.49 -23.80
C THR A 352 -13.94 -19.01 -23.16
N ARG A 353 -14.92 -19.40 -23.98
CA ARG A 353 -16.13 -20.10 -23.53
C ARG A 353 -16.41 -21.30 -24.42
N GLU A 354 -17.05 -22.32 -23.86
CA GLU A 354 -17.71 -23.36 -24.64
C GLU A 354 -19.02 -22.82 -25.22
N VAL A 355 -19.37 -23.24 -26.45
CA VAL A 355 -20.73 -23.16 -26.97
C VAL A 355 -21.19 -24.53 -27.43
N GLU A 356 -22.48 -24.79 -27.22
CA GLU A 356 -23.14 -26.05 -27.54
C GLU A 356 -24.08 -25.91 -28.75
N ILE A 357 -24.26 -27.01 -29.48
CA ILE A 357 -25.32 -27.17 -30.47
C ILE A 357 -25.82 -28.62 -30.45
N PHE A 358 -27.12 -28.80 -30.64
CA PHE A 358 -27.79 -30.09 -30.61
C PHE A 358 -28.10 -30.54 -32.04
N GLU A 359 -27.51 -31.67 -32.44
CA GLU A 359 -27.89 -32.38 -33.65
C GLU A 359 -29.23 -33.11 -33.38
N LEU A 360 -30.28 -32.74 -34.10
CA LEU A 360 -31.61 -33.35 -33.99
C LEU A 360 -31.84 -34.31 -35.15
N GLN A 361 -32.23 -35.54 -34.83
CA GLN A 361 -32.67 -36.54 -35.81
C GLN A 361 -34.07 -37.06 -35.44
N ARG A 362 -34.89 -37.36 -36.45
CA ARG A 362 -36.24 -37.91 -36.28
C ARG A 362 -36.32 -39.30 -36.92
N GLN A 363 -36.97 -40.23 -36.25
CA GLN A 363 -37.26 -41.54 -36.81
C GLN A 363 -38.34 -41.42 -37.89
N SER A 364 -38.10 -42.04 -39.04
CA SER A 364 -39.00 -41.98 -40.19
C SER A 364 -40.01 -43.13 -40.12
N ALA A 365 -41.29 -42.78 -40.10
CA ALA A 365 -42.38 -43.72 -39.83
C ALA A 365 -42.61 -44.78 -40.93
N ALA A 366 -41.86 -44.74 -42.04
CA ALA A 366 -41.97 -45.66 -43.16
C ALA A 366 -40.96 -46.84 -43.12
N ASN A 367 -39.80 -46.64 -42.49
CA ASN A 367 -38.67 -47.59 -42.47
C ASN A 367 -38.06 -47.79 -41.06
N GLY A 368 -38.37 -46.91 -40.09
CA GLY A 368 -37.76 -46.92 -38.76
C GLY A 368 -36.33 -46.36 -38.70
N GLU A 369 -35.82 -45.80 -39.80
CA GLU A 369 -34.47 -45.21 -39.87
C GLU A 369 -34.45 -43.79 -39.30
N TRP A 370 -33.27 -43.34 -38.84
CA TRP A 370 -33.09 -42.01 -38.26
C TRP A 370 -32.67 -40.99 -39.33
N GLU A 371 -33.56 -40.06 -39.67
CA GLU A 371 -33.30 -39.00 -40.65
C GLU A 371 -32.72 -37.75 -39.97
N PRO A 372 -31.63 -37.14 -40.50
CA PRO A 372 -31.05 -35.91 -39.97
C PRO A 372 -31.96 -34.71 -40.24
N TRP A 373 -32.33 -33.97 -39.19
CA TRP A 373 -33.36 -32.93 -39.26
C TRP A 373 -32.79 -31.50 -39.24
N VAL A 374 -32.10 -31.12 -38.16
CA VAL A 374 -31.51 -29.77 -37.99
C VAL A 374 -30.47 -29.75 -36.87
N PHE A 375 -29.49 -28.85 -36.95
CA PHE A 375 -28.61 -28.45 -35.84
C PHE A 375 -29.21 -27.22 -35.14
N SER A 376 -29.60 -27.37 -33.88
CA SER A 376 -30.39 -26.41 -33.08
C SER A 376 -29.63 -25.95 -31.82
N PRO A 377 -29.69 -24.67 -31.41
CA PRO A 377 -29.11 -24.21 -30.15
C PRO A 377 -29.94 -24.62 -28.91
N ASN A 378 -31.06 -25.32 -29.10
CA ASN A 378 -31.92 -25.85 -28.05
C ASN A 378 -32.11 -27.37 -28.28
N PRO A 379 -32.08 -28.21 -27.23
CA PRO A 379 -32.18 -29.66 -27.36
C PRO A 379 -33.50 -30.18 -27.95
N TYR A 380 -34.58 -29.37 -28.00
CA TYR A 380 -35.89 -29.78 -28.52
C TYR A 380 -36.45 -31.02 -27.80
N ASP A 381 -36.37 -30.98 -26.47
CA ASP A 381 -36.90 -31.98 -25.56
C ASP A 381 -38.45 -32.00 -25.50
N PRO A 382 -39.07 -33.03 -24.90
CA PRO A 382 -40.53 -33.15 -24.80
C PRO A 382 -41.25 -31.97 -24.13
N LEU A 383 -40.60 -31.25 -23.22
CA LEU A 383 -41.17 -30.12 -22.49
C LEU A 383 -40.79 -28.75 -23.09
N SER A 384 -39.93 -28.71 -24.11
CA SER A 384 -39.55 -27.47 -24.78
C SER A 384 -40.77 -26.77 -25.38
N GLN A 385 -40.83 -25.44 -25.24
CA GLN A 385 -41.97 -24.65 -25.72
C GLN A 385 -42.27 -24.91 -27.21
N ALA A 386 -41.24 -25.09 -28.04
CA ALA A 386 -41.44 -25.39 -29.46
C ALA A 386 -42.15 -26.75 -29.65
N ARG A 387 -41.74 -27.80 -28.93
CA ARG A 387 -42.33 -29.13 -28.98
C ARG A 387 -43.78 -29.15 -28.49
N ILE A 388 -44.07 -28.46 -27.38
CA ILE A 388 -45.44 -28.28 -26.86
C ILE A 388 -46.33 -27.52 -27.85
N THR A 389 -45.78 -26.51 -28.56
CA THR A 389 -46.52 -25.68 -29.52
C THR A 389 -46.70 -26.35 -30.89
N GLY A 390 -45.95 -27.43 -31.19
CA GLY A 390 -45.86 -28.02 -32.52
C GLY A 390 -44.98 -27.23 -33.51
N ASP A 391 -44.21 -26.26 -33.01
CA ASP A 391 -43.29 -25.42 -33.77
C ASP A 391 -42.04 -26.21 -34.20
N ARG A 392 -41.57 -25.99 -35.44
CA ARG A 392 -40.34 -26.63 -35.92
C ARG A 392 -39.10 -26.06 -35.20
N PRO A 393 -38.11 -26.90 -34.82
CA PRO A 393 -36.87 -26.44 -34.21
C PRO A 393 -36.12 -25.49 -35.15
N LYS A 394 -35.63 -24.37 -34.59
CA LYS A 394 -34.92 -23.31 -35.31
C LYS A 394 -33.43 -23.64 -35.34
N GLY A 395 -32.81 -23.61 -36.51
CA GLY A 395 -31.42 -24.04 -36.65
C GLY A 395 -30.92 -24.04 -38.09
N THR A 396 -29.83 -24.77 -38.33
CA THR A 396 -29.15 -24.92 -39.63
C THR A 396 -29.13 -26.38 -40.09
N ARG A 397 -28.94 -26.63 -41.40
CA ARG A 397 -28.96 -28.01 -41.93
C ARG A 397 -27.60 -28.69 -41.90
N PHE A 398 -26.52 -27.93 -42.05
CA PHE A 398 -25.16 -28.46 -42.10
C PHE A 398 -24.30 -27.84 -41.01
N PHE A 399 -23.30 -28.61 -40.54
CA PHE A 399 -22.38 -28.13 -39.50
C PHE A 399 -21.58 -26.88 -39.91
N GLU A 400 -21.35 -26.72 -41.21
CA GLU A 400 -20.59 -25.60 -41.79
C GLU A 400 -21.36 -24.27 -41.75
N ASP A 401 -22.70 -24.31 -41.67
CA ASP A 401 -23.55 -23.13 -41.54
C ASP A 401 -23.46 -22.47 -40.14
N VAL A 402 -22.93 -23.19 -39.14
CA VAL A 402 -22.96 -22.79 -37.73
C VAL A 402 -21.91 -21.71 -37.46
N LYS A 403 -22.39 -20.47 -37.30
CA LYS A 403 -21.56 -19.28 -37.03
C LYS A 403 -21.36 -19.08 -35.52
N PRO A 404 -20.20 -18.55 -35.08
CA PRO A 404 -20.00 -18.20 -33.69
C PRO A 404 -20.88 -17.00 -33.30
N PRO A 405 -21.21 -16.81 -32.00
CA PRO A 405 -21.95 -15.63 -31.53
C PRO A 405 -21.24 -14.31 -31.94
N GLY A 406 -21.99 -13.22 -32.14
CA GLY A 406 -21.48 -12.04 -32.86
C GLY A 406 -20.15 -11.44 -32.36
N ALA A 407 -19.98 -11.31 -31.03
CA ALA A 407 -18.76 -10.81 -30.38
C ALA A 407 -17.62 -11.85 -30.23
N TRP A 408 -17.80 -13.05 -30.78
CA TRP A 408 -16.97 -14.23 -30.56
C TRP A 408 -16.48 -14.82 -31.87
N GLU A 409 -15.40 -15.58 -31.81
CA GLU A 409 -14.83 -16.32 -32.94
C GLU A 409 -14.40 -17.72 -32.51
N TRP A 410 -14.29 -18.65 -33.46
CA TRP A 410 -13.89 -20.02 -33.16
C TRP A 410 -12.44 -20.06 -32.67
N SER A 411 -12.21 -20.65 -31.50
CA SER A 411 -10.87 -20.95 -31.00
C SER A 411 -10.34 -22.25 -31.63
N GLU A 412 -11.21 -23.27 -31.70
CA GLU A 412 -10.91 -24.57 -32.29
C GLU A 412 -11.32 -24.67 -33.78
N LYS A 413 -10.69 -25.60 -34.52
CA LYS A 413 -11.00 -25.84 -35.95
C LYS A 413 -12.18 -26.79 -36.19
N LYS A 414 -12.47 -27.70 -35.26
CA LYS A 414 -13.49 -28.76 -35.37
C LYS A 414 -14.49 -28.63 -34.21
N TRP A 415 -15.67 -29.21 -34.37
CA TRP A 415 -16.58 -29.51 -33.27
C TRP A 415 -16.25 -30.87 -32.65
N ASN A 416 -16.43 -30.97 -31.33
CA ASN A 416 -16.19 -32.16 -30.53
C ASN A 416 -17.54 -32.74 -30.08
N LEU A 417 -17.65 -34.08 -30.04
CA LEU A 417 -18.81 -34.75 -29.47
C LEU A 417 -18.74 -34.64 -27.94
N ASP A 418 -19.84 -34.29 -27.31
CA ASP A 418 -19.95 -34.33 -25.85
C ASP A 418 -19.99 -35.78 -25.34
N LEU A 419 -19.11 -36.11 -24.40
CA LEU A 419 -19.00 -37.43 -23.75
C LEU A 419 -19.69 -37.46 -22.38
N TRP A 420 -20.40 -36.40 -22.00
CA TRP A 420 -21.12 -36.27 -20.75
C TRP A 420 -22.63 -36.14 -20.99
N SER A 421 -23.17 -37.04 -21.82
CA SER A 421 -24.59 -37.11 -22.22
C SER A 421 -25.58 -37.18 -21.04
N ARG A 422 -25.13 -37.67 -19.88
CA ARG A 422 -25.87 -37.68 -18.61
C ARG A 422 -25.88 -36.30 -17.92
N GLU A 423 -24.76 -35.59 -17.92
CA GLU A 423 -24.57 -34.40 -17.07
C GLU A 423 -25.44 -33.24 -17.57
N TRP A 424 -25.39 -32.90 -18.86
CA TRP A 424 -26.19 -31.81 -19.41
C TRP A 424 -27.71 -32.05 -19.30
N VAL A 425 -28.10 -33.32 -19.21
CA VAL A 425 -29.45 -33.83 -19.02
C VAL A 425 -29.94 -33.64 -17.58
N GLU A 426 -29.13 -34.06 -16.61
CA GLU A 426 -29.42 -33.93 -15.18
C GLU A 426 -29.40 -32.44 -14.76
N GLU A 427 -28.43 -31.65 -15.25
CA GLU A 427 -28.34 -30.19 -15.07
C GLU A 427 -29.62 -29.44 -15.50
N ARG A 428 -30.16 -29.81 -16.67
CA ARG A 428 -31.32 -29.13 -17.28
C ARG A 428 -32.66 -29.68 -16.78
N ILE A 429 -32.64 -30.69 -15.90
CA ILE A 429 -33.82 -31.37 -15.33
C ILE A 429 -34.84 -31.73 -16.42
N ILE A 430 -34.33 -32.25 -17.55
CA ILE A 430 -35.17 -32.73 -18.63
C ILE A 430 -35.84 -34.04 -18.16
N THR A 431 -36.88 -34.54 -18.85
CA THR A 431 -37.65 -35.71 -18.38
C THR A 431 -38.26 -36.55 -19.51
N GLY A 432 -38.46 -37.85 -19.26
CA GLY A 432 -39.17 -38.80 -20.14
C GLY A 432 -38.29 -39.38 -21.26
N VAL A 433 -37.00 -39.61 -20.95
CA VAL A 433 -35.86 -39.63 -21.91
C VAL A 433 -35.12 -40.99 -21.66
N GLU A 434 -34.50 -41.58 -22.70
CA GLU A 434 -33.47 -42.65 -22.60
C GLU A 434 -32.08 -42.13 -23.03
N VAL A 435 -31.04 -42.28 -22.18
CA VAL A 435 -29.65 -41.83 -22.45
C VAL A 435 -28.77 -43.00 -22.91
N GLU A 436 -28.10 -42.84 -24.05
CA GLU A 436 -27.01 -43.70 -24.52
C GLU A 436 -25.70 -43.29 -23.82
N THR A 437 -25.14 -44.16 -22.97
CA THR A 437 -23.88 -43.91 -22.23
C THR A 437 -22.67 -44.63 -22.82
N GLU A 438 -22.88 -45.54 -23.77
CA GLU A 438 -21.86 -46.07 -24.69
C GLU A 438 -22.09 -45.55 -26.12
N GLY A 439 -21.36 -46.05 -27.12
CA GLY A 439 -21.64 -45.74 -28.53
C GLY A 439 -21.49 -44.27 -28.93
N GLU A 440 -22.53 -43.71 -29.56
CA GLU A 440 -22.53 -42.38 -30.19
C GLU A 440 -23.13 -41.28 -29.31
N ARG A 441 -23.54 -41.59 -28.08
CA ARG A 441 -24.07 -40.66 -27.06
C ARG A 441 -25.35 -39.94 -27.49
N TRP A 442 -26.23 -40.68 -28.16
CA TRP A 442 -27.58 -40.22 -28.44
C TRP A 442 -28.46 -40.15 -27.19
N VAL A 443 -29.47 -39.32 -27.29
CA VAL A 443 -30.36 -38.97 -26.19
C VAL A 443 -31.79 -39.01 -26.74
N TYR A 444 -32.52 -40.11 -26.52
CA TYR A 444 -33.77 -40.50 -27.18
C TYR A 444 -35.02 -40.09 -26.37
N ASP A 445 -36.12 -39.70 -27.02
CA ASP A 445 -37.42 -39.59 -26.33
C ASP A 445 -37.89 -40.98 -25.89
N ILE A 446 -38.58 -41.11 -24.75
CA ILE A 446 -39.33 -42.33 -24.42
C ILE A 446 -40.75 -42.23 -24.98
N TRP A 447 -41.22 -43.33 -25.57
CA TRP A 447 -42.61 -43.53 -25.97
C TRP A 447 -43.42 -44.17 -24.84
N SER A 448 -44.65 -43.69 -24.62
CA SER A 448 -45.57 -44.20 -23.61
C SER A 448 -46.85 -44.72 -24.25
N ASP A 449 -47.05 -46.04 -24.18
CA ASP A 449 -48.20 -46.76 -24.77
C ASP A 449 -49.57 -46.36 -24.17
N LYS A 450 -49.60 -45.54 -23.12
CA LYS A 450 -50.83 -45.19 -22.40
C LYS A 450 -51.62 -44.01 -23.00
N GLU A 451 -50.97 -43.09 -23.71
CA GLU A 451 -51.60 -41.79 -24.10
C GLU A 451 -51.22 -41.27 -25.50
N GLU A 452 -50.69 -42.14 -26.39
CA GLU A 452 -50.27 -41.77 -27.77
C GLU A 452 -49.29 -40.57 -27.86
N ARG A 453 -48.48 -40.35 -26.81
CA ARG A 453 -47.63 -39.16 -26.66
C ARG A 453 -46.25 -39.47 -26.08
N THR A 454 -45.25 -38.74 -26.56
CA THR A 454 -43.90 -38.65 -25.98
C THR A 454 -43.87 -37.61 -24.86
N GLY A 455 -43.53 -37.98 -23.63
CA GLY A 455 -43.40 -37.02 -22.51
C GLY A 455 -43.67 -37.60 -21.12
N VAL A 456 -43.80 -36.72 -20.14
CA VAL A 456 -44.01 -37.07 -18.72
C VAL A 456 -45.43 -37.56 -18.45
N ILE A 457 -45.55 -38.59 -17.61
CA ILE A 457 -46.81 -39.20 -17.21
C ILE A 457 -47.37 -38.49 -15.96
N ASP A 458 -48.21 -37.49 -16.17
CA ASP A 458 -48.96 -36.80 -15.10
C ASP A 458 -50.36 -37.43 -14.87
N THR A 459 -50.40 -38.73 -14.55
CA THR A 459 -51.63 -39.41 -14.16
C THR A 459 -52.10 -38.95 -12.76
N PRO A 460 -53.32 -38.38 -12.60
CA PRO A 460 -53.79 -37.78 -11.36
C PRO A 460 -54.41 -38.78 -10.37
N GLU A 461 -53.99 -40.05 -10.37
CA GLU A 461 -54.55 -41.11 -9.52
C GLU A 461 -53.49 -41.81 -8.63
N PRO A 462 -53.88 -42.36 -7.45
CA PRO A 462 -52.97 -42.98 -6.50
C PRO A 462 -52.53 -44.39 -6.94
N VAL A 463 -51.43 -44.45 -7.71
CA VAL A 463 -50.83 -45.71 -8.18
C VAL A 463 -50.08 -46.45 -7.05
N LYS A 464 -49.96 -47.78 -7.16
CA LYS A 464 -49.36 -48.66 -6.15
C LYS A 464 -47.85 -48.41 -6.00
N SER A 465 -47.31 -48.68 -4.81
CA SER A 465 -45.92 -48.37 -4.42
C SER A 465 -44.83 -48.92 -5.36
N LYS A 466 -45.08 -50.04 -6.07
CA LYS A 466 -44.13 -50.60 -7.03
C LYS A 466 -43.96 -49.72 -8.29
N ASP A 467 -45.03 -49.04 -8.71
CA ASP A 467 -45.04 -48.13 -9.86
C ASP A 467 -44.52 -46.72 -9.48
N LEU A 468 -44.36 -46.46 -8.17
CA LEU A 468 -43.82 -45.20 -7.64
C LEU A 468 -42.30 -45.11 -7.85
N ALA A 469 -41.57 -46.23 -7.80
CA ALA A 469 -40.13 -46.27 -8.07
C ALA A 469 -39.83 -45.89 -9.53
N SER A 470 -40.64 -46.36 -10.48
CA SER A 470 -40.59 -45.97 -11.90
C SER A 470 -41.08 -44.54 -12.18
N ARG A 471 -41.45 -43.75 -11.15
CA ARG A 471 -41.66 -42.30 -11.25
C ARG A 471 -40.47 -41.49 -10.70
N GLN A 472 -39.44 -42.13 -10.14
CA GLN A 472 -38.27 -41.45 -9.58
C GLN A 472 -37.10 -41.33 -10.58
N THR A 473 -37.08 -42.13 -11.64
CA THR A 473 -36.19 -41.99 -12.79
C THR A 473 -36.80 -41.02 -13.80
N SER A 474 -36.33 -39.76 -13.82
CA SER A 474 -36.70 -38.77 -14.84
C SER A 474 -36.18 -39.15 -16.23
N TRP A 475 -35.05 -39.87 -16.28
CA TRP A 475 -34.49 -40.54 -17.45
C TRP A 475 -34.07 -41.97 -17.08
N GLU A 476 -33.95 -42.82 -18.09
CA GLU A 476 -33.42 -44.17 -17.99
C GLU A 476 -32.07 -44.26 -18.73
N GLU A 477 -31.15 -45.09 -18.21
CA GLU A 477 -29.89 -45.43 -18.87
C GLU A 477 -30.09 -46.71 -19.69
N GLY A 478 -29.91 -46.62 -21.00
CA GLY A 478 -30.27 -47.69 -21.93
C GLY A 478 -29.07 -48.48 -22.45
N GLU A 479 -29.04 -49.78 -22.18
CA GLU A 479 -28.30 -50.74 -23.01
C GLU A 479 -29.12 -51.04 -24.28
N ASP A 480 -28.46 -51.11 -25.45
CA ASP A 480 -29.13 -51.02 -26.74
C ASP A 480 -30.18 -52.13 -26.99
N GLY A 481 -31.43 -51.71 -27.19
CA GLY A 481 -32.48 -52.54 -27.78
C GLY A 481 -33.77 -52.73 -26.96
N LEU A 482 -33.86 -52.22 -25.72
CA LEU A 482 -35.00 -52.46 -24.82
C LEU A 482 -36.26 -51.61 -25.06
N GLY A 483 -36.44 -51.11 -26.29
CA GLY A 483 -37.76 -51.13 -26.94
C GLY A 483 -38.79 -50.04 -26.60
N ARG A 484 -38.39 -48.86 -26.09
CA ARG A 484 -39.30 -47.71 -25.91
C ARG A 484 -38.81 -46.36 -26.46
N ARG A 485 -37.89 -46.36 -27.42
CA ARG A 485 -37.44 -45.12 -28.09
C ARG A 485 -38.57 -44.54 -28.95
N GLY A 486 -38.91 -43.27 -28.71
CA GLY A 486 -39.90 -42.49 -29.46
C GLY A 486 -39.29 -41.76 -30.67
N GLU A 487 -40.10 -40.95 -31.37
CA GLU A 487 -39.76 -40.40 -32.69
C GLU A 487 -38.48 -39.53 -32.78
N TRP A 488 -37.91 -39.02 -31.68
CA TRP A 488 -36.80 -38.06 -31.74
C TRP A 488 -35.61 -38.50 -30.91
N ARG A 489 -34.41 -38.22 -31.44
CA ARG A 489 -33.15 -38.27 -30.70
C ARG A 489 -32.35 -36.99 -30.92
N ARG A 490 -31.59 -36.59 -29.90
CA ARG A 490 -30.63 -35.49 -30.00
C ARG A 490 -29.24 -35.89 -29.53
N ARG A 491 -28.23 -35.13 -29.94
CA ARG A 491 -26.82 -35.30 -29.53
C ARG A 491 -26.15 -33.94 -29.36
N ARG A 492 -25.48 -33.73 -28.23
CA ARG A 492 -24.80 -32.47 -27.89
C ARG A 492 -23.41 -32.44 -28.53
N TRP A 493 -23.12 -31.39 -29.26
CA TRP A 493 -21.81 -31.08 -29.81
C TRP A 493 -21.30 -29.78 -29.21
N VAL A 494 -20.01 -29.73 -28.88
CA VAL A 494 -19.37 -28.61 -28.19
C VAL A 494 -18.15 -28.11 -28.96
N ARG A 495 -17.85 -26.81 -28.83
CA ARG A 495 -16.68 -26.17 -29.43
C ARG A 495 -16.31 -24.89 -28.67
N LEU A 496 -15.03 -24.64 -28.49
CA LEU A 496 -14.53 -23.43 -27.85
C LEU A 496 -14.58 -22.23 -28.80
N VAL A 497 -15.14 -21.14 -28.30
CA VAL A 497 -15.02 -19.79 -28.84
C VAL A 497 -14.11 -18.95 -27.97
N LYS A 498 -13.39 -18.00 -28.59
CA LYS A 498 -12.69 -16.91 -27.91
C LYS A 498 -13.38 -15.58 -28.22
N ARG A 499 -13.41 -14.69 -27.24
CA ARG A 499 -13.95 -13.34 -27.41
C ARG A 499 -13.03 -12.58 -28.37
N LYS A 500 -13.62 -11.90 -29.36
CA LYS A 500 -12.86 -11.04 -30.29
C LYS A 500 -12.20 -9.91 -29.52
N ALA A 501 -10.94 -9.61 -29.84
CA ALA A 501 -10.28 -8.41 -29.35
C ALA A 501 -11.14 -7.18 -29.72
N ALA A 502 -11.42 -6.33 -28.73
CA ALA A 502 -12.22 -5.14 -28.95
C ALA A 502 -11.35 -4.10 -29.68
N VAL A 503 -11.54 -3.98 -31.00
CA VAL A 503 -10.95 -2.87 -31.76
C VAL A 503 -11.46 -1.57 -31.15
N ALA A 504 -10.57 -0.85 -30.46
CA ALA A 504 -10.89 0.39 -29.80
C ALA A 504 -11.17 1.47 -30.86
N THR A 505 -12.44 1.58 -31.26
CA THR A 505 -12.91 2.65 -32.13
C THR A 505 -12.75 3.97 -31.38
N PRO A 506 -11.89 4.91 -31.84
CA PRO A 506 -11.64 6.14 -31.13
C PRO A 506 -12.93 6.96 -31.02
N SER A 507 -13.31 7.33 -29.80
CA SER A 507 -14.55 8.05 -29.51
C SER A 507 -14.55 9.43 -30.16
N SER A 508 -15.36 9.60 -31.21
CA SER A 508 -15.43 10.83 -32.02
C SER A 508 -16.23 11.97 -31.37
N ASP A 509 -16.09 12.16 -30.06
CA ASP A 509 -16.73 13.21 -29.26
C ASP A 509 -15.73 14.34 -28.93
N SER A 510 -15.21 14.97 -29.98
CA SER A 510 -14.46 16.24 -29.91
C SER A 510 -14.87 17.21 -31.03
N ALA A 511 -16.11 17.05 -31.52
CA ALA A 511 -16.66 17.74 -32.69
C ALA A 511 -17.79 18.74 -32.37
N SER A 512 -17.72 19.41 -31.23
CA SER A 512 -18.48 20.63 -30.94
C SER A 512 -17.55 21.72 -30.39
N ARG A 513 -17.48 22.84 -31.12
CA ARG A 513 -16.81 24.11 -30.77
C ARG A 513 -17.86 25.22 -30.75
#